data_AF-A0A9Q3UMY8-F1
#
_entry.id   AF-A0A9Q3UMY8-F1
#
_cell.length_a   1.000
_cell.length_b   1.000
_cell.length_c   1.000
_cell.angle_alpha   90.00
_cell.angle_beta   90.00
_cell.angle_gamma   90.00
#
_symmetry.space_group_name_H-M   'P 1'
#
loop_
_entity.id
_entity.type
_entity.pdbx_description
1 polymer ?
#
loop_
_entity_poly.entity_id
_entity_poly.type
_entity_poly.pdbx_seq_one_letter_code
_entity_poly.pdbx_strand_id
1 'polypeptide(L)' 'MNVSTLNPRRGRFFNSTDQREVERLARQYGDHSEQVRAFIDELRSVDEIDHLTHQAVHQLVASELALPLPRGYAAA' A
#
# COMPACT_ATOMS: atom_id res chain seq x y z
N MET A 1 15.66 -25.45 -0.48
CA MET A 1 14.80 -24.52 0.27
C MET A 1 14.50 -23.35 -0.65
N ASN A 2 13.26 -23.19 -1.15
CA ASN A 2 12.91 -22.04 -1.97
C ASN A 2 11.47 -21.62 -1.63
N VAL A 3 11.33 -20.63 -0.75
CA VAL A 3 10.05 -20.03 -0.39
C VAL A 3 9.80 -18.86 -1.32
N SER A 4 9.27 -19.14 -2.52
CA SER A 4 8.63 -18.11 -3.33
C SER A 4 7.33 -17.72 -2.62
N THR A 5 7.41 -16.74 -1.72
CA THR A 5 6.27 -16.10 -1.07
C THR A 5 5.51 -15.29 -2.12
N LEU A 6 4.73 -15.99 -2.95
CA LEU A 6 3.60 -15.42 -3.68
C LEU A 6 2.77 -14.62 -2.69
N ASN A 7 2.86 -13.29 -2.78
CA ASN A 7 2.27 -12.33 -1.85
C ASN A 7 0.75 -12.62 -1.72
N PRO A 8 0.26 -13.24 -0.63
CA PRO A 8 -1.10 -13.80 -0.56
C PRO A 8 -2.19 -12.71 -0.40
N ARG A 9 -1.86 -11.45 -0.67
CA ARG A 9 -2.69 -10.27 -0.37
C ARG A 9 -3.30 -9.58 -1.58
N ARG A 10 -3.07 -10.08 -2.80
CA ARG A 10 -3.61 -9.46 -4.02
C ARG A 10 -5.15 -9.35 -4.06
N GLY A 11 -5.88 -10.07 -3.21
CA GLY A 11 -7.34 -9.99 -3.09
C GLY A 11 -7.88 -9.59 -1.71
N ARG A 12 -7.03 -9.11 -0.78
CA ARG A 12 -7.47 -8.69 0.56
C ARG A 12 -7.70 -7.16 0.58
N PHE A 13 -8.76 -6.73 1.25
CA PHE A 13 -9.00 -5.33 1.58
C PHE A 13 -7.86 -4.80 2.46
N PHE A 14 -7.45 -3.57 2.19
CA PHE A 14 -6.50 -2.86 3.02
C PHE A 14 -7.20 -2.39 4.31
N ASN A 15 -6.53 -2.56 5.44
CA ASN A 15 -6.98 -2.08 6.72
C ASN A 15 -6.12 -0.90 7.18
N SER A 16 -6.61 0.33 6.98
CA SER A 16 -5.88 1.54 7.37
C SER A 16 -5.84 1.77 8.88
N THR A 17 -6.71 1.09 9.64
CA THR A 17 -6.70 1.13 11.12
C THR A 17 -5.60 0.25 11.72
N ASP A 18 -5.10 -0.76 10.99
CA ASP A 18 -3.96 -1.57 11.42
C ASP A 18 -2.64 -0.87 11.08
N GLN A 19 -2.02 -0.24 12.07
CA GLN A 19 -0.74 0.44 11.93
C GLN A 19 0.37 -0.46 11.35
N ARG A 20 0.35 -1.77 11.63
CA ARG A 20 1.35 -2.71 11.07
C ARG A 20 1.16 -2.91 9.57
N GLU A 21 -0.06 -2.78 9.08
CA GLU A 21 -0.40 -2.88 7.68
C GLU A 21 0.03 -1.64 6.92
N VAL A 22 -0.28 -0.46 7.47
CA VAL A 22 0.20 0.85 6.97
C VAL A 22 1.72 0.88 6.90
N GLU A 23 2.42 0.50 7.97
CA GLU A 23 3.89 0.48 7.98
C GLU A 23 4.47 -0.46 6.93
N ARG A 24 3.86 -1.63 6.75
CA ARG A 24 4.33 -2.60 5.77
C ARG A 24 4.12 -2.11 4.34
N LEU A 25 3.03 -1.41 4.08
CA LEU A 25 2.77 -0.79 2.78
C LEU A 25 3.79 0.33 2.52
N ALA A 26 3.95 1.24 3.47
CA ALA A 26 4.90 2.36 3.38
C ALA A 26 6.34 1.90 3.15
N ARG A 27 6.80 0.85 3.86
CA ARG A 27 8.15 0.29 3.66
C ARG A 27 8.42 -0.22 2.25
N GLN A 28 7.40 -0.58 1.47
CA GLN A 28 7.58 -0.99 0.07
C GLN A 28 8.00 0.17 -0.84
N TYR A 29 7.78 1.41 -0.41
CA TYR A 29 8.19 2.63 -1.12
C TYR A 29 9.54 3.18 -0.62
N GLY A 30 10.23 2.48 0.28
CA GLY A 30 11.59 2.83 0.72
C GLY A 30 11.67 4.22 1.36
N ASP A 31 12.47 5.10 0.76
CA ASP A 31 12.72 6.47 1.24
C ASP A 31 11.46 7.34 1.29
N HIS A 32 10.43 6.98 0.52
CA HIS A 32 9.13 7.68 0.53
C HIS A 32 8.17 7.16 1.60
N SER A 33 8.60 6.23 2.45
CA SER A 33 7.74 5.60 3.46
C SER A 33 7.04 6.61 4.38
N GLU A 34 7.68 7.72 4.77
CA GLU A 34 7.02 8.76 5.58
C GLU A 34 5.90 9.48 4.82
N GLN A 35 6.13 9.83 3.55
CA GLN A 35 5.13 10.47 2.69
C GLN A 35 3.91 9.56 2.48
N VAL A 36 4.15 8.26 2.26
CA VAL A 36 3.09 7.26 2.12
C VAL A 36 2.28 7.09 3.41
N ARG A 37 2.93 7.13 4.58
CA ARG A 37 2.22 7.07 5.88
C ARG A 37 1.32 8.29 6.07
N ALA A 38 1.85 9.49 5.84
CA ALA A 38 1.09 10.73 5.96
C ALA A 38 -0.14 10.73 5.04
N PHE A 39 0.04 10.31 3.78
CA PHE A 39 -1.04 10.20 2.82
C PHE A 39 -2.12 9.19 3.24
N ILE A 40 -1.74 8.02 3.76
CA ILE A 40 -2.69 7.02 4.27
C ILE A 40 -3.44 7.53 5.50
N ASP A 41 -2.76 8.23 6.42
CA ASP A 41 -3.41 8.82 7.59
C ASP A 41 -4.43 9.90 7.21
N GLU A 42 -4.15 10.68 6.16
CA GLU A 42 -5.08 11.65 5.58
C GLU A 42 -6.31 10.95 4.97
N LEU A 43 -6.09 9.92 4.15
CA LEU A 43 -7.19 9.15 3.54
C LEU A 43 -8.04 8.39 4.58
N ARG A 44 -7.44 7.94 5.68
CA ARG A 44 -8.18 7.32 6.79
C ARG A 44 -9.17 8.31 7.41
N SER A 45 -8.84 9.60 7.46
CA SER A 45 -9.71 10.62 8.05
C SER A 45 -11.02 10.83 7.28
N VAL A 46 -11.07 10.37 6.02
CA VAL A 46 -12.24 10.46 5.13
C VAL A 46 -12.87 9.10 4.81
N ASP A 47 -12.45 8.01 5.49
CA ASP A 47 -12.99 6.64 5.36
C ASP A 47 -12.91 6.00 3.94
N GLU A 48 -12.24 6.62 2.98
CA GLU A 48 -12.25 6.13 1.58
C GLU A 48 -11.35 4.91 1.35
N ILE A 49 -10.37 4.68 2.23
CA ILE A 49 -9.29 3.72 1.97
C ILE A 49 -9.58 2.28 2.43
N ASP A 50 -10.49 2.09 3.40
CA ASP A 50 -10.80 0.75 3.95
C ASP A 50 -11.64 -0.11 2.98
N HIS A 51 -12.27 0.52 1.99
CA HIS A 51 -12.99 -0.17 0.91
C HIS A 51 -12.06 -0.63 -0.22
N LEU A 52 -10.81 -0.18 -0.22
CA LEU A 52 -9.86 -0.47 -1.29
C LEU A 52 -9.10 -1.76 -1.03
N THR A 53 -8.78 -2.48 -2.10
CA THR A 53 -7.83 -3.60 -2.02
C THR A 53 -6.41 -3.06 -1.85
N HIS A 54 -5.49 -3.87 -1.31
CA HIS A 54 -4.07 -3.49 -1.26
C HIS A 54 -3.53 -3.00 -2.61
N GLN A 55 -3.93 -3.62 -3.72
CA GLN A 55 -3.51 -3.19 -5.05
C GLN A 55 -4.04 -1.80 -5.39
N ALA A 56 -5.30 -1.53 -5.13
CA ALA A 56 -5.90 -0.22 -5.37
C ALA A 56 -5.24 0.86 -4.50
N VAL A 57 -4.93 0.57 -3.23
CA VAL A 57 -4.19 1.50 -2.37
C VAL A 57 -2.79 1.77 -2.93
N HIS A 58 -2.06 0.75 -3.38
CA HIS A 58 -0.75 0.94 -4.01
C HIS A 58 -0.84 1.79 -5.29
N GLN A 59 -1.88 1.60 -6.10
CA GLN A 59 -2.12 2.41 -7.31
C GLN A 59 -2.45 3.86 -6.96
N LEU A 60 -3.30 4.09 -5.96
CA LEU A 60 -3.66 5.42 -5.49
C LEU A 60 -2.44 6.15 -4.95
N VAL A 61 -1.69 5.52 -4.02
CA VAL A 61 -0.45 6.08 -3.45
C VAL A 61 0.56 6.41 -4.54
N ALA A 62 0.78 5.49 -5.50
CA ALA A 62 1.72 5.71 -6.59
C ALA A 62 1.28 6.86 -7.52
N SER A 63 -0.02 6.97 -7.80
CA SER A 63 -0.59 8.04 -8.62
C SER A 63 -0.48 9.40 -7.93
N GLU A 64 -1.01 9.52 -6.71
CA GLU A 64 -1.11 10.79 -5.99
C GLU A 64 0.26 11.33 -5.56
N LEU A 65 1.18 10.45 -5.16
CA LEU A 65 2.53 10.86 -4.77
C LEU A 65 3.53 10.85 -5.94
N ALA A 66 3.07 10.55 -7.17
CA ALA A 66 3.91 10.38 -8.37
C ALA A 66 5.09 9.40 -8.13
N LEU A 67 4.86 8.34 -7.36
CA LEU A 67 5.85 7.35 -6.99
C LEU A 67 5.80 6.11 -7.89
N PRO A 68 6.93 5.43 -8.13
CA PRO A 68 6.91 4.17 -8.84
C PRO A 68 6.14 3.11 -8.04
N LEU A 69 5.35 2.29 -8.74
CA LEU A 69 4.70 1.13 -8.14
C LEU A 69 5.75 0.12 -7.66
N PRO A 70 5.56 -0.51 -6.48
CA PRO A 70 6.46 -1.56 -6.01
C PRO A 70 6.50 -2.72 -7.01
N ARG A 71 7.63 -3.45 -7.06
CA ARG A 71 7.91 -4.54 -8.05
C ARG A 71 6.89 -5.69 -8.09
N GLY A 72 5.90 -5.75 -7.19
CA GLY A 72 4.78 -6.71 -7.21
C GLY A 72 3.43 -6.15 -7.70
N TYR A 73 3.38 -4.85 -7.99
CA TYR A 73 2.18 -4.09 -8.33
C TYR A 73 2.32 -3.26 -9.61
N ALA A 74 3.55 -3.06 -10.11
CA ALA A 74 3.78 -2.56 -11.46
C ALA A 74 3.13 -3.53 -12.48
N ALA A 75 2.32 -2.99 -13.39
CA ALA A 75 1.55 -3.77 -14.35
C ALA A 75 2.44 -4.76 -15.12
N ALA A 76 1.93 -5.98 -15.28
CA ALA A 76 2.38 -6.91 -16.32
C ALA A 76 1.95 -6.39 -17.70
#